data_AF-A0A0D5MC65-F1
#
_entry.id   AF-A0A0D5MC65-F1
#
_cell.length_a   1.000
_cell.length_b   1.000
_cell.length_c   1.000
_cell.angle_alpha   90.00
_cell.angle_beta   90.00
_cell.angle_gamma   90.00
#
_symmetry.space_group_name_H-M   'P 1'
#
loop_
_entity.id
_entity.type
_entity.pdbx_description
1 polymer ?
#
loop_
_entity_poly.entity_id
_entity_poly.type
_entity_poly.pdbx_seq_one_letter_code
_entity_poly.pdbx_strand_id
1 'polypeptide(L)' 'MTQTTIGVVVEKSRDNLVFVTEIQTGRGFVVTDKNAQAYQSGDILTLNLTTTMFVDAAEDYPFI' A
#
# COMPACT_ATOMS: atom_id res chain seq x y z
N MET A 1 8.36 9.75 17.33
CA MET A 1 8.67 9.29 15.97
C MET A 1 7.35 9.03 15.28
N THR A 2 6.94 9.88 14.33
CA THR A 2 5.66 9.74 13.65
C THR A 2 5.73 8.54 12.73
N GLN A 3 4.94 7.51 13.00
CA GLN A 3 4.84 6.35 12.13
C GLN A 3 4.20 6.80 10.81
N THR A 4 5.01 6.85 9.75
CA THR A 4 4.63 7.37 8.43
C THR A 4 4.18 6.26 7.47
N THR A 5 4.06 5.03 7.94
CA THR A 5 3.58 3.88 7.18
C THR A 5 2.30 3.33 7.80
N ILE A 6 1.34 2.97 6.95
CA ILE A 6 0.06 2.37 7.35
C ILE A 6 -0.18 1.06 6.60
N GLY A 7 -0.86 0.12 7.23
CA GLY A 7 -1.30 -1.12 6.61
C GLY A 7 -2.61 -0.93 5.87
N VAL A 8 -2.67 -1.40 4.62
CA VAL A 8 -3.80 -1.16 3.72
C VAL A 8 -4.15 -2.43 2.96
N VAL A 9 -5.43 -2.63 2.68
CA VAL A 9 -5.94 -3.75 1.88
C VAL A 9 -6.26 -3.25 0.48
N VAL A 10 -5.82 -3.96 -0.54
CA VAL A 10 -6.16 -3.67 -1.93
C VAL A 10 -7.60 -4.09 -2.20
N GLU A 11 -8.44 -3.15 -2.59
CA GLU A 11 -9.82 -3.40 -2.99
C GLU A 11 -9.87 -3.80 -4.47
N LYS A 12 -9.15 -3.03 -5.28
CA LYS A 12 -9.07 -3.23 -6.73
C LYS A 12 -7.84 -2.51 -7.27
N SER A 13 -7.31 -3.04 -8.34
CA SER A 13 -6.26 -2.41 -9.11
C SER A 13 -6.69 -2.23 -10.56
N ARG A 14 -6.36 -1.09 -11.16
CA ARG A 14 -6.66 -0.79 -12.56
C ARG A 14 -5.60 0.14 -13.14
N ASP A 15 -5.04 -0.25 -14.28
CA ASP A 15 -3.99 0.52 -14.97
C ASP A 15 -2.81 0.78 -14.01
N ASN A 16 -2.63 2.04 -13.57
CA ASN A 16 -1.62 2.45 -12.58
C ASN A 16 -2.24 2.93 -11.26
N LEU A 17 -3.52 2.62 -11.01
CA LEU A 17 -4.26 3.06 -9.83
C LEU A 17 -4.60 1.85 -8.96
N VAL A 18 -4.26 1.95 -7.69
CA VAL A 18 -4.54 0.95 -6.67
C VAL A 18 -5.49 1.58 -5.66
N PHE A 19 -6.69 1.02 -5.57
CA PHE A 19 -7.67 1.42 -4.59
C PHE A 19 -7.44 0.58 -3.35
N VAL A 20 -7.21 1.23 -2.22
CA VAL A 20 -6.87 0.57 -0.98
C VAL A 20 -7.69 1.12 0.17
N THR A 21 -7.86 0.31 1.20
CA THR A 21 -8.54 0.65 2.44
C THR A 21 -7.58 0.50 3.61
N GLU A 22 -7.40 1.54 4.41
CA GLU A 22 -6.62 1.47 5.65
C GLU A 22 -7.24 0.49 6.63
N ILE A 23 -6.44 -0.43 7.15
CA ILE A 23 -6.91 -1.47 8.08
C ILE A 23 -7.36 -0.86 9.41
N GLN A 24 -6.65 0.17 9.91
CA GLN A 24 -6.92 0.73 11.23
C GLN A 24 -8.16 1.60 11.28
N THR A 25 -8.43 2.36 10.22
CA THR A 25 -9.50 3.38 10.21
C THR A 25 -10.64 3.06 9.26
N GLY A 26 -10.45 2.09 8.35
CA GLY A 26 -11.38 1.79 7.26
C GLY A 26 -11.45 2.89 6.20
N ARG A 27 -10.53 3.86 6.20
CA ARG A 27 -10.51 4.93 5.19
C ARG A 27 -10.03 4.38 3.86
N GLY A 28 -10.79 4.64 2.81
CA GLY A 28 -10.40 4.34 1.44
C GLY A 28 -9.57 5.46 0.82
N PHE A 29 -8.53 5.10 0.07
CA PHE A 29 -7.75 6.03 -0.74
C PHE A 29 -7.23 5.36 -2.01
N VAL A 30 -6.77 6.19 -2.95
CA VAL A 30 -6.26 5.75 -4.24
C VAL A 30 -4.78 6.10 -4.32
N VAL A 31 -3.97 5.10 -4.62
CA VAL A 31 -2.52 5.21 -4.75
C VAL A 31 -2.18 5.02 -6.22
N THR A 32 -1.26 5.85 -6.73
CA THR A 32 -0.74 5.65 -8.09
C THR A 32 0.53 4.82 -8.01
N ASP A 33 0.52 3.64 -8.60
CA ASP A 33 1.68 2.75 -8.64
C ASP A 33 1.87 2.17 -10.04
N LYS A 34 3.11 2.10 -10.52
CA LYS A 34 3.43 1.51 -11.83
C LYS A 34 3.28 -0.01 -11.83
N ASN A 35 3.40 -0.62 -10.65
CA ASN A 35 3.23 -2.04 -10.42
C ASN A 35 1.79 -2.39 -10.02
N ALA A 36 0.84 -1.47 -10.20
CA ALA A 36 -0.56 -1.67 -9.83
C ALA A 36 -1.11 -3.01 -10.38
N GLN A 37 -0.77 -3.38 -11.61
CA GLN A 37 -1.22 -4.64 -12.23
C GLN A 37 -0.76 -5.91 -11.49
N ALA A 38 0.28 -5.84 -10.65
CA ALA A 38 0.76 -6.96 -9.87
C ALA A 38 -0.09 -7.22 -8.60
N TYR A 39 -0.87 -6.23 -8.16
CA TYR A 39 -1.67 -6.33 -6.94
C TYR A 39 -3.06 -6.91 -7.21
N GLN A 40 -3.48 -7.81 -6.33
CA GLN A 40 -4.79 -8.44 -6.35
C GLN A 40 -5.69 -7.87 -5.25
N SER A 41 -7.01 -7.96 -5.49
CA SER A 41 -7.99 -7.64 -4.44
C SER A 41 -7.78 -8.58 -3.24
N GLY A 42 -7.68 -8.01 -2.05
CA GLY A 42 -7.35 -8.71 -0.81
C GLY A 42 -5.88 -8.65 -0.40
N ASP A 43 -4.98 -8.16 -1.27
CA ASP A 43 -3.57 -8.00 -0.90
C ASP A 43 -3.40 -7.00 0.24
N ILE A 44 -2.56 -7.34 1.21
CA ILE A 44 -2.21 -6.46 2.32
C ILE A 44 -0.86 -5.83 2.03
N LEU A 45 -0.84 -4.50 1.85
CA LEU A 45 0.35 -3.73 1.54
C LEU A 45 0.65 -2.73 2.65
N THR A 46 1.90 -2.28 2.71
CA THR A 46 2.31 -1.17 3.57
C THR A 46 2.43 0.09 2.73
N LEU A 47 1.60 1.10 2.99
CA LEU A 47 1.66 2.38 2.30
C LEU A 47 2.47 3.39 3.11
N ASN A 48 3.49 3.98 2.50
CA ASN A 48 4.19 5.13 3.06
C ASN A 48 3.40 6.41 2.75
N LEU A 49 2.92 7.10 3.78
CA LEU A 49 2.13 8.32 3.67
C LEU A 49 2.94 9.55 3.24
N THR A 50 4.26 9.54 3.44
CA THR A 50 5.15 10.64 3.04
C THR A 50 5.42 10.60 1.55
N THR A 51 5.71 9.42 1.01
CA THR A 51 5.99 9.24 -0.42
C THR A 51 4.76 8.84 -1.21
N THR A 52 3.66 8.47 -0.55
CA THR A 52 2.45 7.91 -1.17
C THR A 52 2.75 6.71 -2.06
N MET A 53 3.70 5.86 -1.63
CA MET A 53 4.15 4.68 -2.36
C MET A 53 4.04 3.43 -1.48
N PHE A 54 3.75 2.29 -2.10
CA PHE A 54 3.80 1.01 -1.42
C PHE A 54 5.26 0.66 -1.10
N VAL A 55 5.50 0.30 0.15
CA VAL A 55 6.77 -0.28 0.59
C VAL A 55 6.66 -1.76 0.25
N ASP A 56 7.43 -2.20 -0.74
CA ASP A 56 7.52 -3.62 -1.06
C ASP A 56 8.05 -4.36 0.18
N ALA A 57 7.35 -5.41 0.62
CA ALA A 57 7.77 -6.20 1.77
C ALA A 57 9.07 -6.97 1.48
N ALA A 58 9.47 -7.09 0.20
CA ALA A 58 10.64 -7.84 -0.22
C ALA A 58 11.96 -7.03 -0.20
N GLU A 59 11.91 -5.70 -0.26
CA GLU A 59 13.12 -4.87 -0.21
C GLU A 59 13.16 -4.08 1.11
N ASP A 60 14.05 -4.50 2.00
CA ASP A 60 14.60 -3.71 3.10
C ASP A 60 13.90 -3.79 4.48
N TYR A 61 13.63 -5.01 4.95
CA TYR A 61 13.77 -5.29 6.38
C TYR A 61 15.03 -6.15 6.61
N PRO A 62 16.19 -5.55 6.93
CA PRO A 62 17.20 -6.29 7.65
C PRO A 62 16.66 -6.49 9.06
N PHE A 63 15.90 -7.56 9.27
CA PHE A 63 15.82 -8.15 10.60
C PHE A 63 17.18 -8.82 10.86
N ILE A 64 18.18 -8.01 11.19
CA ILE A 64 19.42 -8.43 11.86
C ILE A 64 19.74 -7.42 12.96
#